data_AF-A0A559J2P3-F1
#
_entry.id   AF-A0A559J2P3-F1
#
_cell.length_a   1.000
_cell.length_b   1.000
_cell.length_c   1.000
_cell.angle_alpha   90.00
_cell.angle_beta   90.00
_cell.angle_gamma   90.00
#
_symmetry.space_group_name_H-M   'P 1'
#
loop_
_entity.id
_entity.type
_entity.pdbx_description
1 polymer ?
#
loop_
_entity_poly.entity_id
_entity_poly.type
_entity_poly.pdbx_seq_one_letter_code
_entity_poly.pdbx_strand_id
1 'polypeptide(L)' 'MSGTKWLYINNKFKVYKVPNPINHKYKPIKELAEQEVLQLLLYYETYERKPSKLILMEFDRITLDSEGGYQLTEEEG' A
#
# COMPACT_ATOMS: atom_id res chain seq x y z
N MET A 1 13.50 -11.16 -2.03
CA MET A 1 12.73 -10.58 -0.91
C MET A 1 11.47 -9.95 -1.46
N SER A 2 10.47 -9.75 -0.62
CA SER A 2 9.28 -8.97 -0.97
C SER A 2 9.18 -7.71 -0.11
N GLY A 3 8.41 -6.72 -0.57
CA GLY A 3 8.09 -5.53 0.20
C GLY A 3 6.77 -4.95 -0.28
N THR A 4 6.00 -4.43 0.67
CA THR A 4 4.70 -3.81 0.38
C THR A 4 4.79 -2.30 0.54
N LYS A 5 4.21 -1.55 -0.40
CA LYS A 5 4.03 -0.09 -0.29
C LYS A 5 2.56 0.24 -0.50
N TRP A 6 2.13 1.31 0.16
CA TRP A 6 0.78 1.84 0.02
C TRP A 6 0.87 3.28 -0.42
N LEU A 7 0.16 3.61 -1.50
CA LEU A 7 0.24 4.91 -2.15
C LEU A 7 -1.15 5.47 -2.41
N TYR A 8 -1.29 6.79 -2.29
CA TYR A 8 -2.43 7.55 -2.79
C TYR A 8 -1.99 8.35 -4.01
N ILE A 9 -2.78 8.32 -5.10
CA ILE A 9 -2.56 9.14 -6.28
C ILE A 9 -3.72 10.12 -6.40
N ASN A 10 -3.44 11.42 -6.30
CA ASN A 10 -4.48 12.42 -6.45
C ASN A 10 -4.83 12.68 -7.93
N ASN A 11 -5.87 13.48 -8.16
CA ASN A 11 -6.32 13.89 -9.50
C ASN A 11 -5.30 14.70 -10.33
N LYS A 12 -4.20 15.15 -9.73
CA LYS A 12 -3.06 15.80 -10.40
C LYS A 12 -1.90 14.84 -10.64
N PHE A 13 -2.14 13.53 -10.52
CA PHE A 13 -1.14 12.46 -10.64
C PHE A 13 0.05 12.59 -9.68
N LYS A 14 -0.14 13.29 -8.55
CA LYS A 14 0.87 13.31 -7.49
C LYS A 14 0.70 12.09 -6.60
N VAL A 15 1.83 11.46 -6.31
CA VAL A 15 1.91 10.23 -5.52
C VAL A 15 2.31 10.55 -4.09
N TYR A 16 1.54 10.04 -3.13
CA TYR A 16 1.78 10.20 -1.70
C TYR A 16 1.90 8.83 -1.06
N LYS A 17 2.89 8.63 -0.19
CA LYS A 17 2.98 7.41 0.62
C LYS A 17 1.95 7.47 1.74
N VAL A 18 1.18 6.41 1.92
CA VAL A 18 0.24 6.27 3.04
C VAL A 18 0.71 5.17 4.02
N PRO A 19 0.26 5.18 5.28
CA PRO A 19 0.61 4.18 6.28
C PRO A 19 0.30 2.76 5.81
N ASN A 20 1.22 1.82 6.07
CA ASN A 20 0.99 0.40 5.82
C ASN A 20 0.15 -0.19 6.96
N PRO A 21 -0.99 -0.84 6.70
CA PRO A 21 -1.83 -1.49 7.72
C PRO A 21 -1.22 -2.81 8.25
N ILE A 22 -0.01 -2.77 8.80
CA ILE A 22 0.64 -3.96 9.37
C ILE A 22 -0.11 -4.38 10.63
N ASN A 23 -0.54 -5.64 10.70
CA ASN A 23 -1.24 -6.24 11.84
C ASN A 23 -2.47 -5.43 12.28
N HIS A 24 -3.21 -4.84 11.32
CA HIS A 24 -4.36 -3.96 11.57
C HIS A 24 -4.04 -2.72 12.44
N LYS A 25 -2.76 -2.42 12.69
CA LYS A 25 -2.32 -1.26 13.48
C LYS A 25 -1.90 -0.15 12.54
N TYR A 26 -2.82 0.79 12.31
CA TYR A 26 -2.54 2.02 11.60
C TYR A 26 -3.44 3.15 12.12
N LYS A 27 -3.08 4.38 11.80
CA LYS A 27 -3.97 5.54 12.02
C LYS A 27 -4.80 5.73 10.74
N PRO A 28 -6.14 5.75 10.83
CA PRO A 28 -7.00 6.10 9.70
C PRO A 28 -6.62 7.47 9.12
N ILE A 29 -6.77 7.62 7.81
CA ILE A 29 -6.40 8.82 7.06
C ILE A 29 -7.69 9.51 6.65
N LYS A 30 -8.27 10.29 7.55
CA LYS A 30 -9.61 10.86 7.36
C LYS A 30 -9.73 11.71 6.09
N GLU A 31 -8.64 12.36 5.67
CA GLU A 31 -8.59 13.16 4.43
C GLU A 31 -8.74 12.31 3.15
N LEU A 32 -8.56 11.00 3.28
CA LEU A 32 -8.70 10.02 2.20
C LEU A 32 -9.91 9.10 2.40
N ALA A 33 -10.88 9.47 3.25
CA ALA A 33 -12.14 8.74 3.38
C ALA A 33 -12.80 8.53 2.01
N GLU A 34 -13.24 7.30 1.74
CA GLU A 34 -13.87 6.89 0.47
C GLU A 34 -12.97 7.08 -0.78
N GLN A 35 -11.68 7.38 -0.59
CA GLN A 35 -10.73 7.48 -1.69
C GLN A 35 -10.07 6.13 -1.97
N GLU A 36 -9.64 5.98 -3.22
CA GLU A 36 -8.86 4.82 -3.66
C GLU A 36 -7.37 5.00 -3.32
N VAL A 37 -6.76 3.95 -2.79
CA VAL A 37 -5.32 3.83 -2.57
C VAL A 37 -4.80 2.57 -3.27
N LEU A 38 -3.53 2.60 -3.66
CA LEU A 38 -2.82 1.51 -4.31
C LEU A 38 -1.98 0.74 -3.29
N GLN A 39 -2.22 -0.56 -3.21
CA GLN A 39 -1.31 -1.50 -2.60
C GLN A 39 -0.35 -2.00 -3.67
N LEU A 40 0.95 -1.91 -3.40
CA LEU A 40 2.02 -2.40 -4.28
C LEU A 40 2.74 -3.54 -3.59
N LEU A 41 2.84 -4.68 -4.28
CA LEU A 41 3.69 -5.81 -3.89
C LEU A 41 4.92 -5.84 -4.79
N LEU A 42 6.10 -5.76 -4.19
CA LEU A 42 7.38 -5.66 -4.89
C LEU A 42 8.22 -6.90 -4.58
N TYR A 43 8.58 -7.68 -5.59
CA TYR A 43 9.56 -8.76 -5.48
C TYR A 43 10.90 -8.28 -6.04
N TYR A 44 11.96 -8.39 -5.25
CA TYR A 44 13.27 -7.88 -5.64
C TYR A 44 14.42 -8.75 -5.13
N GLU A 45 15.52 -8.70 -5.88
CA GLU A 45 16.83 -9.20 -5.47
C GLU A 45 17.47 -8.20 -4.51
N THR A 46 18.36 -8.71 -3.65
CA THR A 46 19.16 -7.87 -2.77
C THR A 46 20.63 -8.14 -2.92
N TYR A 47 21.43 -7.08 -2.85
CA TYR A 47 22.88 -7.14 -2.76
C TYR A 47 23.31 -6.37 -1.51
N GLU A 48 24.19 -6.95 -0.68
CA GLU A 48 24.60 -6.36 0.60
C GLU A 48 23.42 -5.88 1.48
N ARG A 49 22.36 -6.70 1.55
CA ARG A 49 21.12 -6.42 2.30
C ARG A 49 20.32 -5.20 1.82
N LYS A 50 20.62 -4.65 0.64
CA LYS A 50 19.85 -3.57 0.01
C LYS A 50 19.14 -4.07 -1.25
N PRO A 51 17.91 -3.61 -1.55
CA PRO A 51 17.27 -3.90 -2.83
C PRO A 51 18.16 -3.47 -3.98
N SER A 52 18.47 -4.39 -4.89
CA SER A 52 19.36 -4.14 -6.04
C SER A 52 18.64 -4.21 -7.38
N LYS A 53 17.63 -5.08 -7.51
CA LYS A 53 16.91 -5.28 -8.76
C LYS A 53 15.46 -5.68 -8.51
N LEU A 54 14.52 -4.99 -9.14
CA LEU A 54 13.11 -5.38 -9.14
C LEU A 54 12.90 -6.56 -10.11
N ILE A 55 12.23 -7.60 -9.65
CA ILE A 55 11.90 -8.81 -10.42
C ILE A 55 10.46 -8.69 -10.92
N LEU A 56 9.53 -8.39 -10.02
CA LEU A 56 8.10 -8.32 -10.28
C LEU A 56 7.46 -7.22 -9.42
N MET A 57 6.45 -6.57 -9.98
CA MET A 57 5.59 -5.63 -9.27
C MET A 57 4.14 -5.94 -9.60
N GLU A 58 3.35 -6.13 -8.55
CA GLU A 58 1.91 -6.31 -8.61
C GLU A 58 1.24 -5.17 -7.87
N PHE A 59 -0.01 -4.86 -8.22
CA PHE A 59 -0.74 -3.81 -7.56
C PHE A 59 -2.24 -4.10 -7.49
N ASP A 60 -2.84 -3.66 -6.40
CA ASP A 60 -4.28 -3.69 -6.16
C ASP A 60 -4.77 -2.29 -5.79
N ARG A 61 -6.04 -2.04 -6.08
CA ARG A 61 -6.74 -0.80 -5.74
C ARG A 61 -7.72 -1.08 -4.62
N ILE A 62 -7.62 -0.32 -3.54
CA ILE A 62 -8.43 -0.49 -2.34
C ILE A 62 -9.10 0.85 -2.04
N THR A 63 -10.41 0.83 -1.89
CA THR A 63 -11.17 2.00 -1.42
C THR A 63 -11.15 2.02 0.10
N LEU A 64 -10.75 3.14 0.67
CA LEU A 64 -10.82 3.35 2.12
C LEU A 64 -12.27 3.53 2.55
N ASP A 65 -12.58 3.14 3.79
CA ASP A 65 -13.91 3.34 4.37
C ASP A 65 -14.22 4.83 4.65
N SER A 66 -15.41 5.09 5.20
CA SER A 66 -15.90 6.43 5.53
C SER A 66 -15.05 7.17 6.59
N GLU A 67 -14.18 6.47 7.31
CA GLU A 67 -13.25 7.04 8.30
C GLU A 67 -11.80 7.10 7.79
N GLY A 68 -11.56 6.72 6.54
CA GLY A 68 -10.21 6.62 5.97
C GLY A 68 -9.44 5.38 6.43
N GLY A 69 -10.17 4.34 6.83
CA GLY A 69 -9.66 3.03 7.22
C GLY A 69 -9.52 2.07 6.03
N TYR A 70 -8.54 1.17 6.12
CA TYR A 70 -8.42 0.03 5.21
C TYR A 70 -9.46 -1.04 5.58
N GLN A 71 -10.30 -1.42 4.62
CA GLN A 71 -11.13 -2.61 4.70
C GLN A 71 -10.31 -3.81 4.19
N LEU A 72 -9.40 -4.30 5.02
CA LEU A 72 -8.71 -5.55 4.73
C LEU A 72 -9.69 -6.69 5.03
N THR A 73 -10.29 -7.27 3.99
CA THR A 73 -10.94 -8.58 4.14
C THR A 73 -9.86 -9.59 4.45
N GLU A 74 -9.86 -10.13 5.67
CA GLU A 74 -9.01 -11.27 6.02
C GLU A 74 -9.39 -12.46 5.12
N GLU A 75 -8.61 -12.71 4.08
CA GLU A 75 -8.34 -14.08 3.66
C GLU A 75 -6.92 -14.42 4.12
N GLU A 76 -6.78 -14.70 5.41
CA GLU A 76 -5.67 -15.51 5.90
C GLU A 76 -6.04 -16.98 5.63
N GLY A 77 -5.41 -17.58 4.62
CA GLY A 77 -5.45 -19.02 4.32
C GLY A 77 -4.11 -19.67 4.60
#